data_AF-A0A7H9ATE1-F1
#
_entry.id   AF-A0A7H9ATE1-F1
#
_cell.length_a   1.000
_cell.length_b   1.000
_cell.length_c   1.000
_cell.angle_alpha   90.00
_cell.angle_beta   90.00
_cell.angle_gamma   90.00
#
_symmetry.space_group_name_H-M   'P 1'
#
loop_
_entity.id
_entity.type
_entity.pdbx_description
1 polymer ?
#
loop_
_entity_poly.entity_id
_entity_poly.type
_entity_poly.pdbx_seq_one_letter_code
_entity_poly.pdbx_strand_id
1 'polypeptide(L)'
;MHIEFLRLLFDFGLVILIWTVQLIIYPSFPYYGRLDLIEWHKIYVQRISYVVVPLMFGQLVVSAIQVYESQTFYTIASLILVILVWALTFSQFVPLHHKISNTTFTEKDVRQLIVRNWGRTILWNLIFIWGLINLF
;
A
#
# COMPACT_ATOMS: atom_id res chain seq x y z
N MET A 1 9.44 11.30 -20.14
CA MET A 1 8.42 10.41 -20.75
C MET A 1 8.50 8.94 -20.33
N HIS A 2 9.53 8.15 -20.68
CA HIS A 2 9.51 6.70 -20.39
C HIS A 2 9.46 6.36 -18.88
N ILE A 3 10.23 7.09 -18.06
CA ILE A 3 10.27 6.87 -16.61
C ILE A 3 8.98 7.32 -15.90
N GLU A 4 8.36 8.39 -16.37
CA GLU A 4 7.08 8.89 -15.82
C GLU A 4 5.96 7.89 -16.11
N PHE A 5 5.91 7.34 -17.32
CA PHE A 5 4.94 6.30 -17.67
C PHE A 5 5.15 5.03 -16.82
N LEU A 6 6.41 4.60 -16.65
CA LEU A 6 6.73 3.46 -15.79
C LEU A 6 6.28 3.69 -14.35
N ARG A 7 6.51 4.89 -13.80
CA ARG A 7 6.00 5.27 -12.49
C ARG A 7 4.48 5.19 -12.43
N LEU A 8 3.80 5.75 -13.42
CA LEU A 8 2.34 5.76 -13.49
C LEU A 8 1.76 4.34 -13.51
N LEU A 9 2.43 3.37 -14.15
CA LEU A 9 2.04 1.96 -14.11
C LEU A 9 2.11 1.37 -12.70
N PHE A 10 3.18 1.67 -11.94
CA PHE A 10 3.27 1.26 -10.54
C PHE A 10 2.19 1.92 -9.68
N ASP A 11 1.99 3.23 -9.85
CA ASP A 11 0.99 4.01 -9.12
C ASP A 11 -0.42 3.45 -9.38
N PHE A 12 -0.76 3.17 -10.64
CA PHE A 12 -2.04 2.59 -11.04
C PHE A 12 -2.24 1.18 -10.47
N GLY A 13 -1.22 0.33 -10.55
CA GLY A 13 -1.24 -1.01 -9.96
C GLY A 13 -1.50 -0.96 -8.46
N LEU A 14 -0.88 -0.02 -7.75
CA LEU A 14 -1.09 0.19 -6.31
C LEU A 14 -2.47 0.74 -5.99
N VAL A 15 -3.04 1.61 -6.84
CA VAL A 15 -4.43 2.08 -6.70
C VAL A 15 -5.42 0.92 -6.81
N ILE A 16 -5.29 0.05 -7.83
CA ILE A 16 -6.15 -1.12 -7.97
C ILE A 16 -6.00 -2.05 -6.75
N LEU A 17 -4.75 -2.32 -6.37
CA LEU A 17 -4.44 -3.20 -5.26
C LEU A 17 -5.03 -2.67 -3.94
N ILE A 18 -4.84 -1.39 -3.64
CA ILE A 18 -5.30 -0.84 -2.36
C ILE A 18 -6.82 -0.78 -2.28
N TRP A 19 -7.52 -0.52 -3.39
CA TRP A 19 -8.98 -0.59 -3.42
C TRP A 19 -9.49 -2.01 -3.24
N THR A 20 -8.83 -3.00 -3.84
CA THR A 20 -9.13 -4.43 -3.61
C THR A 20 -8.97 -4.78 -2.13
N VAL A 21 -7.88 -4.31 -1.51
CA VAL A 21 -7.64 -4.52 -0.08
C VAL A 21 -8.69 -3.83 0.79
N GLN A 22 -9.03 -2.57 0.47
CA GLN A 22 -9.92 -1.73 1.25
C GLN A 22 -11.37 -2.21 1.21
N LEU A 23 -11.86 -2.64 0.05
CA LEU A 23 -13.28 -2.94 -0.16
C LEU A 23 -13.62 -4.42 -0.03
N ILE A 24 -12.66 -5.29 -0.34
CA ILE A 24 -12.93 -6.73 -0.42
C ILE A 24 -12.20 -7.45 0.70
N ILE A 25 -10.87 -7.32 0.75
CA ILE A 25 -10.04 -8.17 1.61
C ILE A 25 -10.23 -7.82 3.08
N TYR A 26 -9.92 -6.60 3.52
CA TYR A 26 -10.03 -6.25 4.94
C TYR A 26 -11.47 -6.33 5.46
N PRO A 27 -12.51 -5.90 4.72
CA PRO A 27 -13.89 -6.09 5.13
C PRO A 27 -14.34 -7.55 5.22
N SER A 28 -13.63 -8.49 4.58
CA SER A 28 -13.93 -9.93 4.73
C SER A 28 -13.50 -10.50 6.09
N PHE A 29 -12.50 -9.92 6.75
CA PHE A 29 -11.88 -10.51 7.95
C PHE A 29 -12.88 -10.71 9.12
N PRO A 30 -13.82 -9.77 9.41
CA PRO A 30 -14.82 -9.96 10.46
C PRO A 30 -15.82 -11.10 10.22
N TYR A 31 -15.90 -11.64 9.00
CA TYR A 31 -16.81 -12.76 8.69
C TYR A 31 -16.20 -14.14 8.96
N TYR A 32 -14.91 -14.21 9.25
CA TYR A 32 -14.24 -15.47 9.58
C TYR A 32 -14.36 -15.79 11.07
N GLY A 33 -14.51 -17.08 11.39
CA GLY A 33 -14.22 -17.57 12.74
C GLY A 33 -12.75 -17.27 13.10
N ARG A 34 -12.46 -17.10 14.39
CA ARG A 34 -11.12 -16.69 14.85
C ARG A 34 -10.00 -17.61 14.34
N LEU A 35 -10.21 -18.92 14.39
CA LEU A 35 -9.23 -19.92 13.95
C LEU A 35 -9.06 -19.90 12.42
N ASP A 36 -10.17 -19.84 11.69
CA ASP A 36 -10.17 -19.76 10.22
C ASP A 36 -9.45 -18.51 9.72
N LEU A 37 -9.66 -17.37 10.40
CA LEU A 37 -8.95 -16.13 10.09
C LEU A 37 -7.44 -16.31 10.26
N ILE A 38 -6.99 -16.90 11.37
CA ILE A 38 -5.55 -17.11 11.62
C ILE A 38 -4.92 -17.97 10.53
N GLU A 39 -5.57 -19.08 10.17
CA GLU A 39 -5.07 -20.02 9.17
C GLU A 39 -5.00 -19.36 7.79
N TRP A 40 -6.11 -18.79 7.35
CA TRP A 40 -6.18 -18.13 6.05
C TRP A 40 -5.26 -16.89 5.97
N HIS A 41 -5.15 -16.12 7.06
CA HIS A 41 -4.35 -14.89 7.07
C HIS A 41 -2.85 -15.14 6.84
N LYS A 42 -2.30 -16.25 7.35
CA LYS A 42 -0.90 -16.63 7.10
C LYS A 42 -0.63 -16.81 5.62
N ILE A 43 -1.53 -17.52 4.93
CA ILE A 43 -1.46 -17.75 3.48
C ILE A 43 -1.66 -16.43 2.73
N TYR A 44 -2.65 -15.65 3.14
CA TYR A 44 -2.96 -14.36 2.54
C TYR A 44 -1.77 -13.39 2.59
N VAL A 45 -1.15 -13.19 3.76
CA VAL A 45 -0.03 -12.24 3.93
C VAL A 45 1.12 -12.62 3.01
N GLN A 46 1.49 -13.90 2.94
CA GLN A 46 2.54 -14.35 2.04
C GLN A 46 2.19 -14.10 0.57
N ARG A 47 0.97 -14.45 0.14
CA ARG A 47 0.55 -14.32 -1.25
C ARG A 47 0.44 -12.86 -1.69
N ILE A 48 -0.13 -12.00 -0.86
CA ILE A 48 -0.22 -10.57 -1.20
C ILE A 48 1.17 -9.91 -1.21
N SER A 49 2.12 -10.38 -0.39
CA SER A 49 3.51 -9.90 -0.42
C SER A 49 4.16 -10.05 -1.80
N TYR A 50 3.91 -11.15 -2.52
CA TYR A 50 4.42 -11.33 -3.89
C TYR A 50 3.93 -10.29 -4.88
N VAL A 51 2.80 -9.62 -4.60
CA VAL A 51 2.23 -8.58 -5.46
C VAL A 51 2.60 -7.19 -4.95
N VAL A 52 2.37 -6.92 -3.66
CA VAL A 52 2.54 -5.58 -3.10
C VAL A 52 4.00 -5.17 -3.00
N VAL A 53 4.91 -6.08 -2.65
CA VAL A 53 6.33 -5.72 -2.44
C VAL A 53 6.99 -5.28 -3.73
N PRO A 54 6.90 -6.02 -4.87
CA PRO A 54 7.46 -5.56 -6.13
C PRO A 54 6.88 -4.23 -6.60
N LEU A 55 5.56 -4.02 -6.43
CA LEU A 55 4.92 -2.77 -6.82
C LEU A 55 5.39 -1.58 -5.97
N MET A 56 5.38 -1.72 -4.64
CA MET A 56 5.81 -0.66 -3.72
C MET A 56 7.31 -0.36 -3.85
N PHE A 57 8.13 -1.38 -4.03
CA PHE A 57 9.57 -1.21 -4.21
C PHE A 57 9.88 -0.57 -5.57
N GLY A 58 9.22 -1.02 -6.65
CA GLY A 58 9.33 -0.40 -7.96
C GLY A 58 8.94 1.08 -7.96
N GLN A 59 7.80 1.42 -7.34
CA GLN A 59 7.38 2.82 -7.15
C GLN A 59 8.46 3.65 -6.43
N LEU A 60 9.04 3.12 -5.35
CA LEU A 60 10.06 3.83 -4.58
C LEU A 60 11.34 4.06 -5.40
N VAL A 61 11.85 3.01 -6.07
CA VAL A 61 13.06 3.09 -6.90
C VAL A 61 12.87 4.09 -8.03
N VAL A 62 11.77 3.99 -8.78
CA VAL A 62 11.50 4.90 -9.89
C VAL A 62 11.34 6.34 -9.40
N SER A 63 10.64 6.56 -8.27
CA SER A 63 10.51 7.90 -7.68
C SER A 63 11.85 8.48 -7.23
N ALA A 64 12.74 7.65 -6.69
CA ALA A 64 14.09 8.07 -6.29
C ALA A 64 14.95 8.44 -7.51
N ILE A 65 14.88 7.65 -8.59
CA ILE A 65 15.57 7.96 -9.85
C ILE A 65 15.07 9.29 -10.42
N GLN A 66 13.75 9.54 -10.43
CA GLN A 66 13.20 10.81 -10.91
C GLN A 66 13.74 12.02 -10.13
N VAL A 67 13.87 11.92 -8.79
CA VAL A 67 14.47 13.00 -7.98
C VAL A 67 15.95 13.18 -8.29
N TYR A 68 16.68 12.09 -8.52
CA TYR A 68 18.09 12.14 -8.89
C TYR A 68 18.31 12.80 -10.27
N GLU A 69 17.45 12.49 -11.25
CA GLU A 69 17.51 13.08 -12.59
C GLU A 69 17.07 14.54 -12.61
N SER A 70 16.03 14.91 -11.85
CA SER A 70 15.52 16.27 -11.81
C SER A 70 14.88 16.59 -10.46
N GLN A 71 15.47 17.56 -9.76
CA GLN A 71 14.97 18.05 -8.47
C GLN A 71 13.93 19.15 -8.68
N THR A 72 12.68 18.75 -8.89
CA THR A 72 11.54 19.68 -8.98
C THR A 72 10.63 19.49 -7.78
N PHE A 73 9.71 20.46 -7.57
CA PHE A 73 8.67 20.29 -6.56
C PHE A 73 7.87 18.99 -6.79
N TYR A 74 7.55 18.66 -8.04
CA TYR A 74 6.84 17.44 -8.40
C TYR A 74 7.57 16.17 -7.95
N THR A 75 8.86 16.02 -8.30
CA THR A 75 9.62 14.79 -8.01
C THR A 75 9.89 14.63 -6.52
N ILE A 76 10.28 15.72 -5.83
CA ILE A 76 10.58 15.69 -4.39
C ILE A 76 9.31 15.42 -3.59
N ALA A 77 8.21 16.14 -3.84
CA ALA A 77 6.95 15.93 -3.13
C ALA A 77 6.42 14.51 -3.35
N SER A 78 6.55 13.99 -4.57
CA SER A 78 6.20 12.61 -4.89
C SER A 78 6.96 11.59 -4.06
N LEU A 79 8.30 11.71 -3.98
CA LEU A 79 9.12 10.79 -3.20
C LEU A 79 8.76 10.85 -1.71
N ILE A 80 8.51 12.06 -1.18
CA ILE A 80 8.05 12.24 0.21
C ILE A 80 6.72 11.50 0.46
N LEU A 81 5.75 11.62 -0.46
CA LEU A 81 4.47 10.92 -0.34
C LEU A 81 4.66 9.39 -0.39
N VAL A 82 5.53 8.88 -1.27
CA VAL A 82 5.85 7.44 -1.33
C VAL A 82 6.50 6.96 -0.03
N ILE A 83 7.46 7.71 0.51
CA ILE A 83 8.10 7.41 1.80
C ILE A 83 7.08 7.44 2.94
N LEU A 84 6.14 8.39 2.92
CA LEU A 84 5.06 8.46 3.92
C LEU A 84 4.18 7.21 3.88
N VAL A 85 3.80 6.73 2.69
CA VAL A 85 3.03 5.48 2.55
C VAL A 85 3.81 4.27 3.06
N TRP A 86 5.12 4.21 2.79
CA TRP A 86 6.02 3.21 3.36
C TRP A 86 6.03 3.28 4.90
N ALA A 87 6.26 4.47 5.46
CA ALA A 87 6.29 4.67 6.91
C ALA A 87 4.97 4.23 7.56
N LEU A 88 3.81 4.59 7.00
CA LEU A 88 2.52 4.12 7.48
C LEU A 88 2.40 2.60 7.40
N THR A 89 2.82 2.00 6.29
CA THR A 89 2.76 0.54 6.07
C THR A 89 3.57 -0.23 7.12
N PHE A 90 4.83 0.13 7.31
CA PHE A 90 5.72 -0.58 8.24
C PHE A 90 5.44 -0.26 9.72
N SER A 91 5.00 0.95 10.05
CA SER A 91 4.71 1.32 11.44
C SER A 91 3.35 0.88 11.93
N GLN A 92 2.35 0.73 11.04
CA GLN A 92 0.97 0.45 11.45
C GLN A 92 0.48 -0.92 10.98
N PHE A 93 0.66 -1.26 9.71
CA PHE A 93 0.01 -2.44 9.12
C PHE A 93 0.82 -3.70 9.35
N VAL A 94 2.14 -3.64 9.20
CA VAL A 94 3.03 -4.78 9.51
C VAL A 94 2.81 -5.28 10.95
N PRO A 95 2.81 -4.43 12.00
CA PRO A 95 2.51 -4.87 13.36
C PRO A 95 1.12 -5.48 13.53
N LEU A 96 0.08 -4.92 12.89
CA LEU A 96 -1.27 -5.46 12.95
C LEU A 96 -1.37 -6.85 12.30
N HIS A 97 -0.73 -7.04 11.15
CA HIS A 97 -0.63 -8.34 10.47
C HIS A 97 0.14 -9.37 11.33
N HIS A 98 1.19 -8.94 12.03
CA HIS A 98 1.91 -9.80 12.97
C HIS A 98 1.04 -10.22 14.16
N LYS A 99 0.21 -9.33 14.73
CA LYS A 99 -0.72 -9.72 15.81
C LYS A 99 -1.69 -10.81 15.37
N ILE A 100 -2.22 -10.73 14.15
CA ILE A 100 -3.13 -11.76 13.61
C ILE A 100 -2.38 -13.08 13.45
N SER A 101 -1.21 -13.04 12.81
CA SER A 101 -0.37 -14.22 12.56
C SER A 101 0.10 -14.90 13.85
N ASN A 102 0.36 -14.12 14.90
CA ASN A 102 0.77 -14.57 16.23
C ASN A 102 -0.40 -14.85 17.18
N THR A 103 -1.64 -14.80 16.69
CA THR A 103 -2.88 -15.11 17.44
C THR A 103 -3.22 -14.17 18.61
N THR A 104 -2.47 -13.07 18.78
CA THR A 104 -2.62 -12.08 19.86
C THR A 104 -3.56 -10.91 19.51
N PHE A 105 -4.22 -10.96 18.36
CA PHE A 105 -5.11 -9.90 17.90
C PHE A 105 -6.45 -9.87 18.65
N THR A 106 -7.06 -8.69 18.64
CA THR A 106 -8.44 -8.41 19.06
C THR A 106 -9.29 -8.03 17.86
N GLU A 107 -10.62 -8.05 17.99
CA GLU A 107 -11.53 -7.54 16.95
C GLU A 107 -11.25 -6.06 16.62
N LYS A 108 -10.80 -5.29 17.61
CA LYS A 108 -10.37 -3.90 17.42
C LYS A 108 -9.14 -3.80 16.52
N ASP A 109 -8.19 -4.72 16.60
CA ASP A 109 -7.02 -4.75 15.70
C ASP A 109 -7.45 -5.04 14.25
N VAL A 110 -8.39 -5.96 14.04
CA VAL A 110 -8.95 -6.25 12.69
C VAL A 110 -9.66 -5.01 12.14
N ARG A 111 -10.50 -4.35 12.93
CA ARG A 111 -11.19 -3.12 12.50
C ARG A 111 -10.21 -1.98 12.21
N GLN A 112 -9.09 -1.90 12.92
CA GLN A 112 -8.04 -0.91 12.64
C GLN A 112 -7.41 -1.08 11.27
N LEU A 113 -7.32 -2.30 10.72
CA LEU A 113 -6.85 -2.50 9.34
C LEU A 113 -7.75 -1.76 8.35
N ILE A 114 -9.07 -1.84 8.49
CA ILE A 114 -10.02 -1.16 7.60
C ILE A 114 -9.93 0.36 7.75
N VAL A 115 -9.98 0.85 8.99
CA VAL A 115 -10.03 2.30 9.27
C VAL A 115 -8.73 2.98 8.88
N ARG A 116 -7.58 2.42 9.23
CA ARG A 116 -6.28 3.01 8.93
C ARG A 116 -5.95 2.94 7.45
N ASN A 117 -6.42 1.90 6.75
CA ASN A 117 -6.09 1.70 5.34
C ASN A 117 -6.66 2.78 4.42
N TRP A 118 -7.75 3.46 4.81
CA TRP A 118 -8.23 4.65 4.12
C TRP A 118 -7.16 5.71 3.92
N GLY A 119 -6.24 5.90 4.88
CA GLY A 119 -5.12 6.83 4.73
C GLY A 119 -4.21 6.46 3.56
N ARG A 120 -3.90 5.16 3.40
CA ARG A 120 -3.11 4.66 2.26
C ARG A 120 -3.89 4.74 0.96
N THR A 121 -5.19 4.44 0.98
CA THR A 121 -6.07 4.58 -0.18
C THR A 121 -6.05 6.02 -0.69
N ILE A 122 -6.25 7.00 0.19
CA ILE A 122 -6.21 8.42 -0.19
C ILE A 122 -4.83 8.79 -0.74
N LEU A 123 -3.74 8.43 -0.04
CA LEU A 123 -2.38 8.78 -0.48
C LEU A 123 -2.03 8.18 -1.85
N TRP A 124 -2.32 6.91 -2.11
CA TRP A 124 -2.03 6.31 -3.42
C TRP A 124 -2.88 6.91 -4.55
N ASN A 125 -4.13 7.28 -4.29
CA ASN A 125 -4.95 8.00 -5.27
C ASN A 125 -4.37 9.40 -5.54
N LEU A 126 -3.93 10.12 -4.50
CA LEU A 126 -3.28 11.43 -4.66
C LEU A 126 -1.98 11.31 -5.47
N ILE A 127 -1.12 10.35 -5.15
CA ILE A 127 0.14 10.10 -5.88
C ILE A 127 -0.16 9.81 -7.37
N PHE A 128 -1.12 8.94 -7.64
CA PHE A 128 -1.50 8.59 -9.01
C PHE A 128 -2.06 9.78 -9.79
N ILE A 129 -3.00 10.53 -9.21
CA ILE A 129 -3.59 11.72 -9.85
C ILE A 129 -2.53 12.81 -10.07
N TRP A 130 -1.65 13.03 -9.09
CA TRP A 130 -0.53 13.96 -9.21
C TRP A 130 0.42 13.54 -10.35
N GLY A 131 0.71 12.25 -10.47
CA GLY A 131 1.48 11.69 -11.58
C GLY A 131 0.79 11.89 -12.94
N LEU A 132 -0.51 11.62 -13.01
CA LEU A 132 -1.30 11.76 -14.23
C LEU A 132 -1.33 13.22 -14.73
N ILE A 133 -1.54 14.18 -13.84
CA ILE A 133 -1.58 15.62 -14.18
C ILE A 133 -0.23 16.14 -14.69
N ASN A 134 0.89 15.60 -14.20
CA ASN A 134 2.21 16.05 -14.63
C ASN A 134 2.72 15.35 -15.90
N LEU A 135 2.04 14.29 -16.35
CA LEU A 135 2.37 13.59 -17.59
C LEU A 135 1.74 14.26 -18.83
N PHE A 136 0.63 14.97 -18.66
CA PHE A 136 -0.14 15.66 -19.71
C PHE A 136 -0.04 17.18 -19.56
#